data_AF-A0A7J9GWV8-F1
#
_entry.id   AF-A0A7J9GWV8-F1
#
_cell.length_a   1.000
_cell.length_b   1.000
_cell.length_c   1.000
_cell.angle_alpha   90.00
_cell.angle_beta   90.00
_cell.angle_gamma   90.00
#
_symmetry.space_group_name_H-M   'P 1'
#
loop_
_entity.id
_entity.type
_entity.pdbx_description
1 polymer ?
#
loop_
_entity_poly.entity_id
_entity_poly.type
_entity_poly.pdbx_seq_one_letter_code
_entity_poly.pdbx_strand_id
1 'polypeptide(L)'
;MANRYWVVSLPVRKSASTLWNSLQDQISKHSFDTPLYRFNIPNLRVGTLDSLLALSDDLSKSNTFIEGVSQKIRRQIEELERVSGLESNALTVDGVPIDSYLTRFVWDEAKYPTMSPLREIVDGIHTLVAKIEDDLKVRVAEYNNVRSQLNAINRKQSGSLAVRDLSNMVKPEDIITSEHLVTLLAVVPKYSQKDWLSSYETLTTYVVPRSSKKLYEDNEYALYTVTLFGRVADNFRTSARERGFQIRDFEYSPEAQESRKQELEKLVQDQDSLRSSLLQWCYTSYGEVFSSWMHFCAVRIFAESILRYGLPPSFLACVLSPSTKGEKKVRSILEGLCDSTNR
;
A
#
# COMPACT_ATOMS: atom_id res chain seq x y z
N MET A 1 -12.96 16.23 -1.05
CA MET A 1 -14.08 15.49 -0.40
C MET A 1 -14.46 14.37 -1.34
N ALA A 2 -14.56 13.13 -0.86
CA ALA A 2 -15.03 12.02 -1.70
C ALA A 2 -16.52 12.22 -1.99
N ASN A 3 -16.91 12.23 -3.26
CA ASN A 3 -18.31 12.31 -3.63
C ASN A 3 -19.02 11.01 -3.25
N ARG A 4 -20.15 11.13 -2.57
CA ARG A 4 -21.02 9.99 -2.26
C ARG A 4 -22.05 9.85 -3.37
N TYR A 5 -22.09 8.69 -4.00
CA TYR A 5 -23.08 8.40 -5.02
C TYR A 5 -24.17 7.49 -4.48
N TRP A 6 -25.39 7.76 -4.91
CA TRP A 6 -26.57 6.94 -4.70
C TRP A 6 -26.93 6.32 -6.04
N VAL A 7 -27.10 4.99 -6.07
CA VAL A 7 -27.69 4.32 -7.23
C VAL A 7 -29.09 3.88 -6.84
N VAL A 8 -30.07 4.27 -7.65
CA VAL A 8 -31.49 4.08 -7.35
C VAL A 8 -32.20 3.45 -8.54
N SER A 9 -33.26 2.71 -8.25
CA SER A 9 -34.21 2.19 -9.25
C SER A 9 -35.59 2.77 -8.98
N LEU A 10 -36.28 3.20 -10.03
CA LEU A 10 -37.64 3.72 -9.98
C LEU A 10 -38.55 2.92 -10.92
N PRO A 11 -39.76 2.52 -10.50
CA PRO A 11 -40.66 1.75 -11.35
C PRO A 11 -41.18 2.58 -12.52
N VAL A 12 -41.12 2.04 -13.74
CA VAL A 12 -41.59 2.70 -14.96
C VAL A 12 -43.01 2.26 -15.28
N ARG A 13 -43.94 3.22 -15.34
CA ARG A 13 -45.37 2.97 -15.63
C ARG A 13 -45.75 3.14 -17.08
N LYS A 14 -45.42 4.32 -17.62
CA LYS A 14 -45.82 4.74 -18.98
C LYS A 14 -44.60 4.76 -19.89
N SER A 15 -43.61 5.56 -19.52
CA SER A 15 -42.38 5.71 -20.28
C SER A 15 -41.24 6.10 -19.36
N ALA A 16 -40.09 5.45 -19.53
CA ALA A 16 -38.85 5.80 -18.84
C ALA A 16 -38.43 7.25 -19.13
N SER A 17 -38.71 7.75 -20.34
CA SER A 17 -38.41 9.13 -20.73
C SER A 17 -39.24 10.14 -19.95
N THR A 18 -40.54 9.88 -19.77
CA THR A 18 -41.41 10.77 -18.96
C THR A 18 -41.00 10.77 -17.49
N LEU A 19 -40.68 9.60 -16.94
CA LEU A 19 -40.20 9.47 -15.56
C LEU A 19 -38.86 10.19 -15.37
N TRP A 20 -37.92 10.03 -16.30
CA TRP A 20 -36.64 10.72 -16.30
C TRP A 20 -36.81 12.25 -16.34
N ASN A 21 -37.63 12.76 -17.25
CA ASN A 21 -37.87 14.21 -17.36
C ASN A 21 -38.51 14.77 -16.09
N SER A 22 -39.44 14.04 -15.47
CA SER A 22 -40.06 14.41 -14.19
C SER A 22 -39.03 14.44 -13.05
N LEU A 23 -38.19 13.41 -12.96
CA LEU A 23 -37.12 13.36 -11.96
C LEU A 23 -36.14 14.52 -12.15
N GLN A 24 -35.69 14.77 -13.39
CA GLN A 24 -34.76 15.85 -13.70
C GLN A 24 -35.36 17.23 -13.37
N ASP A 25 -36.64 17.46 -13.68
CA ASP A 25 -37.36 18.68 -13.33
C ASP A 25 -37.43 18.88 -11.81
N GLN A 26 -37.85 17.86 -11.05
CA GLN A 26 -37.95 17.92 -9.59
C GLN A 26 -36.60 18.17 -8.91
N ILE A 27 -35.55 17.46 -9.35
CA ILE A 27 -34.19 17.65 -8.83
C ILE A 27 -33.69 19.05 -9.18
N SER A 28 -33.85 19.52 -10.42
CA SER A 28 -33.41 20.87 -10.82
C SER A 28 -34.12 21.99 -10.04
N LYS A 29 -35.40 21.81 -9.69
CA LYS A 29 -36.18 22.81 -8.94
C LYS A 29 -35.89 22.83 -7.45
N HIS A 30 -35.63 21.68 -6.86
CA HIS A 30 -35.61 21.54 -5.40
C HIS A 30 -34.26 21.12 -4.80
N SER A 31 -33.35 20.62 -5.64
CA SER A 31 -32.02 20.12 -5.27
C SER A 31 -31.02 20.32 -6.42
N PHE A 32 -30.95 21.54 -6.96
CA PHE A 32 -30.22 21.87 -8.20
C PHE A 32 -28.71 21.54 -8.17
N ASP A 33 -28.14 21.43 -6.97
CA ASP A 33 -26.74 21.07 -6.72
C ASP A 33 -26.48 19.56 -6.78
N THR A 34 -27.52 18.74 -6.94
CA THR A 34 -27.42 17.28 -7.01
C THR A 34 -27.15 16.84 -8.45
N PRO A 35 -25.94 16.35 -8.78
CA PRO A 35 -25.69 15.73 -10.07
C PRO A 35 -26.58 14.50 -10.25
N LEU A 36 -27.18 14.36 -11.43
CA LEU A 36 -28.14 13.32 -11.78
C LEU A 36 -27.78 12.74 -13.15
N TYR A 37 -27.60 11.42 -13.21
CA TYR A 37 -27.21 10.70 -14.42
C TYR A 37 -28.04 9.43 -14.59
N ARG A 38 -28.24 9.00 -15.83
CA ARG A 38 -28.83 7.69 -16.12
C ARG A 38 -27.81 6.60 -15.82
N PHE A 39 -28.28 5.52 -15.22
CA PHE A 39 -27.50 4.31 -15.05
C PHE A 39 -28.00 3.27 -16.06
N ASN A 40 -27.34 3.20 -17.21
CA ASN A 40 -27.82 2.40 -18.34
C ASN A 40 -27.52 0.91 -18.08
N ILE A 41 -28.54 0.18 -17.66
CA ILE A 41 -28.49 -1.28 -17.49
C ILE A 41 -29.18 -1.92 -18.71
N PRO A 42 -28.52 -2.82 -19.44
CA PRO A 42 -29.14 -3.51 -20.56
C PRO A 42 -30.17 -4.54 -20.08
N ASN A 43 -30.95 -5.10 -21.01
CA ASN A 43 -31.81 -6.22 -20.71
C ASN A 43 -30.97 -7.47 -20.47
N LEU A 44 -30.80 -7.83 -19.20
CA LEU A 44 -30.09 -9.06 -18.82
C LEU A 44 -31.05 -10.25 -18.84
N ARG A 45 -30.49 -11.45 -19.06
CA ARG A 45 -31.26 -12.69 -19.05
C ARG A 45 -31.90 -12.93 -17.68
N VAL A 46 -33.23 -12.99 -17.67
CA VAL A 46 -34.01 -13.34 -16.48
C VAL A 46 -34.07 -14.86 -16.33
N GLY A 47 -33.80 -15.36 -15.12
CA GLY A 47 -33.96 -16.76 -14.74
C GLY A 47 -35.34 -17.07 -14.18
N THR A 48 -35.44 -18.09 -13.33
CA THR A 48 -36.64 -18.37 -12.53
C THR A 48 -36.71 -17.45 -11.31
N LEU A 49 -37.90 -17.28 -10.73
CA LEU A 49 -38.07 -16.53 -9.48
C LEU A 49 -37.20 -17.11 -8.36
N ASP A 50 -37.15 -18.44 -8.23
CA ASP A 50 -36.32 -19.13 -7.24
C ASP A 50 -34.84 -18.79 -7.41
N SER A 51 -34.35 -18.75 -8.66
CA SER A 51 -32.95 -18.37 -8.94
C SER A 51 -32.65 -16.91 -8.58
N LEU A 52 -33.62 -16.00 -8.74
CA LEU A 52 -33.48 -14.59 -8.37
C LEU A 52 -33.47 -14.40 -6.86
N LEU A 53 -34.34 -15.11 -6.13
CA LEU A 53 -34.38 -15.07 -4.66
C LEU A 53 -33.06 -15.60 -4.08
N ALA A 54 -32.59 -16.76 -4.56
CA ALA A 54 -31.31 -17.33 -4.13
C ALA A 54 -30.13 -16.40 -4.45
N LEU A 55 -30.14 -15.73 -5.62
CA LEU A 55 -29.12 -14.75 -5.96
C LEU A 55 -29.17 -13.53 -5.01
N SER A 56 -30.37 -13.03 -4.69
CA SER A 56 -30.58 -11.85 -3.83
C SER A 56 -29.94 -11.99 -2.46
N ASP A 57 -30.03 -13.18 -1.86
CA ASP A 57 -29.43 -13.48 -0.55
C ASP A 57 -27.89 -13.38 -0.58
N ASP A 58 -27.27 -13.75 -1.70
CA ASP A 58 -25.82 -13.74 -1.88
C ASP A 58 -25.29 -12.36 -2.32
N LEU A 59 -26.11 -11.56 -3.02
CA LEU A 59 -25.69 -10.25 -3.53
C LEU A 59 -25.20 -9.30 -2.42
N SER A 60 -25.78 -9.34 -1.24
CA SER A 60 -25.33 -8.49 -0.12
C SER A 60 -23.92 -8.87 0.36
N LYS A 61 -23.64 -10.17 0.47
CA LYS A 61 -22.32 -10.69 0.88
C LYS A 61 -21.27 -10.39 -0.19
N SER A 62 -21.58 -10.66 -1.45
CA SER A 62 -20.68 -10.38 -2.58
C SER A 62 -20.37 -8.89 -2.70
N ASN A 63 -21.35 -8.01 -2.50
CA ASN A 63 -21.11 -6.56 -2.50
C ASN A 63 -20.08 -6.15 -1.43
N THR A 64 -20.28 -6.62 -0.20
CA THR A 64 -19.40 -6.29 0.94
C THR A 64 -17.97 -6.78 0.69
N PHE A 65 -17.83 -7.96 0.09
CA PHE A 65 -16.53 -8.50 -0.29
C PHE A 65 -15.83 -7.64 -1.35
N ILE A 66 -16.52 -7.34 -2.46
CA ILE A 66 -15.95 -6.57 -3.58
C ILE A 66 -15.55 -5.16 -3.13
N GLU A 67 -16.42 -4.49 -2.36
CA GLU A 67 -16.12 -3.20 -1.73
C GLU A 67 -14.89 -3.30 -0.83
N GLY A 68 -14.82 -4.33 0.01
CA GLY A 68 -13.69 -4.59 0.90
C GLY A 68 -12.36 -4.72 0.15
N VAL A 69 -12.34 -5.46 -0.95
CA VAL A 69 -11.14 -5.62 -1.79
C VAL A 69 -10.75 -4.30 -2.47
N SER A 70 -11.72 -3.56 -3.02
CA SER A 70 -11.47 -2.23 -3.61
C SER A 70 -10.83 -1.27 -2.60
N GLN A 71 -11.35 -1.23 -1.36
CA GLN A 71 -10.79 -0.39 -0.30
C GLN A 71 -9.41 -0.85 0.17
N LYS A 72 -9.14 -2.17 0.21
CA LYS A 72 -7.79 -2.70 0.51
C LYS A 72 -6.77 -2.24 -0.53
N ILE A 73 -7.10 -2.37 -1.82
CA ILE A 73 -6.21 -1.92 -2.91
C ILE A 73 -5.97 -0.41 -2.80
N ARG A 74 -7.02 0.39 -2.60
CA ARG A 74 -6.89 1.85 -2.41
C ARG A 74 -5.97 2.21 -1.25
N ARG A 75 -6.15 1.58 -0.08
CA ARG A 75 -5.26 1.81 1.07
C ARG A 75 -3.81 1.45 0.76
N GLN A 76 -3.59 0.38 0.00
CA GLN A 76 -2.24 0.00 -0.41
C GLN A 76 -1.60 1.04 -1.34
N ILE A 77 -2.36 1.63 -2.27
CA ILE A 77 -1.91 2.75 -3.11
C ILE A 77 -1.50 3.94 -2.22
N GLU A 78 -2.38 4.35 -1.31
CA GLU A 78 -2.14 5.47 -0.38
C GLU A 78 -0.91 5.25 0.53
N GLU A 79 -0.63 4.00 0.94
CA GLU A 79 0.61 3.66 1.67
C GLU A 79 1.84 3.82 0.78
N LEU A 80 1.82 3.28 -0.43
CA LEU A 80 2.96 3.26 -1.35
C LEU A 80 3.32 4.66 -1.88
N GLU A 81 2.31 5.51 -2.14
CA GLU A 81 2.49 6.92 -2.51
C GLU A 81 3.11 7.74 -1.37
N ARG A 82 2.66 7.51 -0.12
CA ARG A 82 3.22 8.21 1.04
C ARG A 82 4.70 7.91 1.22
N VAL A 83 5.12 6.69 0.93
CA VAL A 83 6.53 6.28 1.00
C VAL A 83 7.35 6.91 -0.14
N SER A 84 6.75 7.12 -1.32
CA SER A 84 7.47 7.69 -2.47
C SER A 84 7.62 9.21 -2.41
N GLY A 85 6.74 9.90 -1.68
CA GLY A 85 6.68 11.36 -1.67
C GLY A 85 6.23 11.98 -2.99
N LEU A 86 5.74 11.16 -3.93
CA LEU A 86 5.17 11.63 -5.20
C LEU A 86 3.73 12.11 -5.00
N GLU A 87 3.26 12.98 -5.89
CA GLU A 87 1.86 13.39 -5.92
C GLU A 87 0.95 12.18 -6.17
N SER A 88 -0.18 12.14 -5.47
CA SER A 88 -1.15 11.05 -5.57
C SER A 88 -1.77 11.04 -6.96
N ASN A 89 -1.66 9.91 -7.68
CA ASN A 89 -2.37 9.79 -8.95
C ASN A 89 -3.86 9.59 -8.69
N ALA A 90 -4.69 10.26 -9.48
CA ALA A 90 -6.12 10.02 -9.44
C ALA A 90 -6.42 8.56 -9.79
N LEU A 91 -7.32 7.94 -9.02
CA LEU A 91 -7.81 6.61 -9.32
C LEU A 91 -8.62 6.65 -10.63
N THR A 92 -8.41 5.66 -11.49
CA THR A 92 -9.07 5.57 -12.80
C THR A 92 -9.47 4.15 -13.14
N VAL A 93 -10.48 4.00 -14.00
CA VAL A 93 -10.78 2.77 -14.74
C VAL A 93 -10.37 3.01 -16.19
N ASP A 94 -9.38 2.27 -16.70
CA ASP A 94 -8.87 2.43 -18.08
C ASP A 94 -8.54 3.89 -18.47
N GLY A 95 -7.95 4.64 -17.53
CA GLY A 95 -7.60 6.05 -17.70
C GLY A 95 -8.77 7.04 -17.52
N VAL A 96 -9.99 6.55 -17.31
CA VAL A 96 -11.17 7.38 -17.00
C VAL A 96 -11.26 7.61 -15.49
N PRO A 97 -11.32 8.87 -15.01
CA PRO A 97 -11.52 9.16 -13.59
C PRO A 97 -12.77 8.48 -13.03
N ILE A 98 -12.70 7.99 -11.79
CA ILE A 98 -13.80 7.24 -11.15
C ILE A 98 -15.15 7.96 -11.22
N ASP A 99 -15.17 9.26 -10.92
CA ASP A 99 -16.40 10.07 -10.99
C ASP A 99 -17.00 10.10 -12.40
N SER A 100 -16.15 10.19 -13.43
CA SER A 100 -16.59 10.18 -14.83
C SER A 100 -17.06 8.79 -15.26
N TYR A 101 -16.37 7.73 -14.84
CA TYR A 101 -16.75 6.35 -15.13
C TYR A 101 -18.11 6.01 -14.54
N LEU A 102 -18.34 6.37 -13.28
CA LEU A 102 -19.60 6.09 -12.57
C LEU A 102 -20.78 6.85 -13.20
N THR A 103 -20.59 8.11 -13.57
CA THR A 103 -21.65 8.96 -14.13
C THR A 103 -21.96 8.70 -15.61
N ARG A 104 -21.06 8.00 -16.31
CA ARG A 104 -21.19 7.62 -17.73
C ARG A 104 -21.03 6.12 -17.92
N PHE A 105 -21.48 5.33 -16.94
CA PHE A 105 -21.37 3.88 -16.98
C PHE A 105 -22.00 3.30 -18.25
N VAL A 106 -21.27 2.39 -18.88
CA VAL A 106 -21.72 1.59 -20.02
C VAL A 106 -21.41 0.14 -19.68
N TRP A 107 -22.38 -0.73 -19.94
CA TRP A 107 -22.22 -2.16 -19.77
C TRP A 107 -21.20 -2.72 -20.75
N ASP A 108 -20.23 -3.48 -20.24
CA ASP A 108 -19.23 -4.20 -21.02
C ASP A 108 -19.79 -5.56 -21.44
N GLU A 109 -20.41 -5.58 -22.63
CA GLU A 109 -20.98 -6.80 -23.22
C GLU A 109 -19.92 -7.87 -23.53
N ALA A 110 -18.69 -7.47 -23.84
CA ALA A 110 -17.62 -8.40 -24.18
C ALA A 110 -17.18 -9.19 -22.95
N LYS A 111 -17.15 -8.53 -21.79
CA LYS A 111 -16.75 -9.13 -20.51
C LYS A 111 -17.92 -9.79 -19.77
N TYR A 112 -19.12 -9.23 -19.88
CA TYR A 112 -20.32 -9.70 -19.19
C TYR A 112 -21.48 -9.85 -20.19
N PRO A 113 -21.55 -10.95 -20.96
CA PRO A 113 -22.59 -11.13 -21.97
C PRO A 113 -24.01 -11.08 -21.37
N THR A 114 -24.91 -10.30 -21.97
CA THR A 114 -26.29 -10.10 -21.45
C THR A 114 -27.12 -11.38 -21.43
N MET A 115 -26.76 -12.38 -22.24
CA MET A 115 -27.41 -13.69 -22.34
C MET A 115 -26.91 -14.70 -21.30
N SER A 116 -25.85 -14.39 -20.55
CA SER A 116 -25.39 -15.24 -19.45
C SER A 116 -26.36 -15.18 -18.27
N PRO A 117 -26.60 -16.30 -17.56
CA PRO A 117 -27.31 -16.27 -16.28
C PRO A 117 -26.69 -15.28 -15.30
N LEU A 118 -27.53 -14.53 -14.58
CA LEU A 118 -27.07 -13.52 -13.61
C LEU A 118 -26.11 -14.10 -12.55
N ARG A 119 -26.36 -15.35 -12.13
CA ARG A 119 -25.51 -16.08 -11.19
C ARG A 119 -24.09 -16.27 -11.73
N GLU A 120 -23.96 -16.65 -13.00
CA GLU A 120 -22.63 -16.84 -13.63
C GLU A 120 -21.86 -15.52 -13.72
N ILE A 121 -22.54 -14.42 -14.04
CA ILE A 121 -21.92 -13.07 -14.05
C ILE A 121 -21.40 -12.72 -12.65
N VAL A 122 -22.21 -12.93 -11.61
CA VAL A 122 -21.84 -12.62 -10.22
C VAL A 122 -20.71 -13.51 -9.72
N ASP A 123 -20.78 -14.82 -9.97
CA ASP A 123 -19.75 -15.77 -9.56
C ASP A 123 -18.43 -15.53 -10.31
N GLY A 124 -18.50 -15.13 -11.58
CA GLY A 124 -17.35 -14.70 -12.38
C GLY A 124 -16.67 -13.45 -11.83
N ILE A 125 -17.46 -12.42 -11.48
CA ILE A 125 -16.97 -11.21 -10.81
C ILE A 125 -16.32 -11.57 -9.47
N HIS A 126 -16.98 -12.41 -8.66
CA HIS A 126 -16.46 -12.81 -7.36
C HIS A 126 -15.12 -13.53 -7.49
N THR A 127 -15.02 -14.49 -8.41
CA THR A 127 -13.79 -15.24 -8.67
C THR A 127 -12.65 -14.33 -9.13
N LEU A 128 -12.94 -13.40 -10.05
CA LEU A 128 -11.96 -12.41 -10.52
C LEU A 128 -11.44 -11.55 -9.36
N VAL A 129 -12.34 -11.00 -8.55
CA VAL A 129 -11.98 -10.12 -7.43
C VAL A 129 -11.22 -10.89 -6.35
N ALA A 130 -11.59 -12.14 -6.07
CA ALA A 130 -10.87 -13.01 -5.14
C ALA A 130 -9.43 -13.29 -5.61
N LYS A 131 -9.26 -13.59 -6.90
CA LYS A 131 -7.92 -13.77 -7.48
C LYS A 131 -7.06 -12.51 -7.35
N ILE A 132 -7.62 -11.34 -7.63
CA ILE A 132 -6.93 -10.06 -7.44
C ILE A 132 -6.56 -9.84 -5.97
N GLU A 133 -7.42 -10.22 -5.03
CA GLU A 133 -7.11 -10.11 -3.60
C GLU A 133 -5.91 -11.00 -3.21
N ASP A 134 -5.86 -12.22 -3.70
CA ASP A 134 -4.76 -13.15 -3.41
C ASP A 134 -3.44 -12.70 -4.07
N ASP A 135 -3.49 -12.24 -5.32
CA ASP A 135 -2.33 -11.66 -6.00
C ASP A 135 -1.79 -10.42 -5.27
N LEU A 136 -2.68 -9.59 -4.72
CA LEU A 136 -2.30 -8.44 -3.88
C LEU A 136 -1.53 -8.91 -2.64
N LYS A 137 -2.03 -9.93 -1.92
CA LYS A 137 -1.37 -10.46 -0.70
C LYS A 137 0.04 -10.96 -1.02
N VAL A 138 0.21 -11.69 -2.12
CA VAL A 138 1.52 -12.24 -2.54
C VAL A 138 2.50 -11.11 -2.84
N ARG A 139 2.12 -10.14 -3.69
CA ARG A 139 3.00 -9.04 -4.09
C ARG A 139 3.36 -8.12 -2.91
N VAL A 140 2.40 -7.87 -2.01
CA VAL A 140 2.64 -7.10 -0.78
C VAL A 140 3.58 -7.84 0.17
N ALA A 141 3.47 -9.17 0.29
CA ALA A 141 4.39 -9.97 1.10
C ALA A 141 5.82 -9.94 0.55
N GLU A 142 5.99 -10.07 -0.77
CA GLU A 142 7.29 -9.98 -1.44
C GLU A 142 7.97 -8.63 -1.21
N TYR A 143 7.25 -7.53 -1.44
CA TYR A 143 7.74 -6.17 -1.16
C TYR A 143 8.12 -5.98 0.32
N ASN A 144 7.27 -6.46 1.24
CA ASN A 144 7.52 -6.33 2.67
C ASN A 144 8.72 -7.14 3.15
N ASN A 145 9.03 -8.28 2.52
CA ASN A 145 10.20 -9.07 2.83
C ASN A 145 11.49 -8.28 2.56
N VAL A 146 11.64 -7.69 1.37
CA VAL A 146 12.80 -6.86 1.01
C VAL A 146 12.88 -5.62 1.90
N ARG A 147 11.75 -4.95 2.14
CA ARG A 147 11.67 -3.80 3.06
C ARG A 147 12.14 -4.17 4.48
N SER A 148 11.76 -5.35 4.98
CA SER A 148 12.17 -5.84 6.31
C SER A 148 13.68 -6.13 6.38
N GLN A 149 14.24 -6.75 5.34
CA GLN A 149 15.68 -7.03 5.24
C GLN A 149 16.50 -5.74 5.27
N LEU A 150 16.13 -4.74 4.47
CA LEU A 150 16.76 -3.42 4.47
C LEU A 150 16.67 -2.73 5.83
N ASN A 151 15.50 -2.75 6.47
CA ASN A 151 15.33 -2.17 7.80
C ASN A 151 16.22 -2.84 8.84
N ALA A 152 16.42 -4.16 8.76
CA ALA A 152 17.32 -4.89 9.64
C ALA A 152 18.79 -4.47 9.44
N ILE A 153 19.22 -4.29 8.18
CA ILE A 153 20.58 -3.82 7.85
C ILE A 153 20.77 -2.37 8.34
N ASN A 154 19.83 -1.48 8.05
CA ASN A 154 19.88 -0.07 8.46
C ASN A 154 19.93 0.08 9.99
N ARG A 155 19.19 -0.75 10.73
CA ARG A 155 19.28 -0.77 12.21
C ARG A 155 20.68 -1.12 12.69
N LYS A 156 21.32 -2.15 12.13
CA LYS A 156 22.72 -2.52 12.45
C LYS A 156 23.70 -1.38 12.16
N GLN A 157 23.39 -0.55 11.17
CA GLN A 157 24.19 0.60 10.78
C GLN A 157 23.84 1.90 11.52
N SER A 158 22.84 1.98 12.40
CA SER A 158 22.43 3.26 13.03
C SER A 158 22.69 3.36 14.55
N GLY A 159 23.19 2.29 15.17
CA GLY A 159 23.47 2.25 16.62
C GLY A 159 24.69 3.09 17.05
N SER A 160 24.95 3.14 18.36
CA SER A 160 26.17 3.75 18.91
C SER A 160 27.42 2.97 18.49
N LEU A 161 28.59 3.63 18.50
CA LEU A 161 29.89 3.02 18.18
C LEU A 161 30.18 1.71 18.95
N ALA A 162 29.60 1.55 20.16
CA ALA A 162 29.76 0.36 20.98
C ALA A 162 29.20 -0.92 20.33
N VAL A 163 28.18 -0.79 19.48
CA VAL A 163 27.44 -1.92 18.88
C VAL A 163 27.32 -1.88 17.36
N ARG A 164 27.41 -0.70 16.74
CA ARG A 164 27.27 -0.48 15.29
C ARG A 164 28.39 -1.17 14.48
N ASP A 165 28.06 -1.54 13.24
CA ASP A 165 29.04 -1.99 12.26
C ASP A 165 30.05 -0.87 11.93
N LEU A 166 31.34 -1.16 12.09
CA LEU A 166 32.44 -0.21 11.88
C LEU A 166 33.00 -0.23 10.45
N SER A 167 32.52 -1.14 9.59
CA SER A 167 33.07 -1.37 8.25
C SER A 167 33.11 -0.11 7.39
N ASN A 168 32.07 0.74 7.49
CA ASN A 168 31.98 1.98 6.71
C ASN A 168 32.76 3.16 7.32
N MET A 169 33.41 2.94 8.47
CA MET A 169 34.07 3.99 9.27
C MET A 169 35.60 3.84 9.30
N VAL A 170 36.10 2.72 8.79
CA VAL A 170 37.51 2.33 8.80
C VAL A 170 37.99 2.25 7.36
N LYS A 171 39.02 3.03 7.02
CA LYS A 171 39.63 2.98 5.69
C LYS A 171 40.75 1.92 5.67
N PRO A 172 41.12 1.39 4.50
CA PRO A 172 42.28 0.48 4.39
C PRO A 172 43.57 1.09 4.94
N GLU A 173 43.74 2.41 4.81
CA GLU A 173 44.89 3.15 5.35
C GLU A 173 44.96 3.17 6.88
N ASP A 174 43.82 2.94 7.56
CA ASP A 174 43.73 2.96 9.03
C ASP A 174 44.12 1.62 9.65
N ILE A 175 44.28 0.55 8.86
CA ILE A 175 44.55 -0.81 9.34
C ILE A 175 45.92 -1.27 8.87
N ILE A 176 46.80 -1.51 9.84
CA ILE A 176 48.08 -2.20 9.63
C ILE A 176 47.88 -3.67 10.06
N THR A 177 47.97 -4.57 9.09
CA THR A 177 48.03 -6.02 9.32
C THR A 177 49.33 -6.55 8.73
N SER A 178 50.21 -7.06 9.59
CA SER A 178 51.42 -7.77 9.18
C SER A 178 51.56 -9.07 9.99
N GLU A 179 52.58 -9.88 9.69
CA GLU A 179 52.84 -11.12 10.43
C GLU A 179 52.95 -10.92 11.95
N HIS A 180 53.36 -9.73 12.39
CA HIS A 180 53.63 -9.45 13.79
C HIS A 180 52.79 -8.31 14.37
N LEU A 181 52.25 -7.41 13.55
CA LEU A 181 51.48 -6.26 13.99
C LEU A 181 50.00 -6.41 13.62
N VAL A 182 49.15 -6.04 14.57
CA VAL A 182 47.70 -5.94 14.40
C VAL A 182 47.24 -4.55 14.80
N THR A 183 46.22 -4.05 14.12
CA THR A 183 45.52 -2.83 14.51
C THR A 183 44.19 -3.19 15.15
N LEU A 184 43.97 -2.71 16.38
CA LEU A 184 42.72 -2.87 17.11
C LEU A 184 41.91 -1.57 17.06
N LEU A 185 40.59 -1.70 17.14
CA LEU A 185 39.67 -0.56 17.19
C LEU A 185 39.15 -0.38 18.62
N ALA A 186 39.45 0.77 19.22
CA ALA A 186 39.04 1.13 20.56
C ALA A 186 37.86 2.11 20.53
N VAL A 187 36.76 1.74 21.18
CA VAL A 187 35.62 2.60 21.47
C VAL A 187 35.84 3.19 22.85
N VAL A 188 36.07 4.50 22.87
CA VAL A 188 36.46 5.26 24.07
C VAL A 188 35.36 6.25 24.42
N PRO A 189 34.85 6.26 25.67
CA PRO A 189 33.87 7.27 26.09
C PRO A 189 34.42 8.68 25.89
N LYS A 190 33.57 9.60 25.44
CA LYS A 190 33.97 10.97 25.08
C LYS A 190 34.69 11.71 26.22
N TYR A 191 34.26 11.48 27.47
CA TYR A 191 34.89 12.07 28.66
C TYR A 191 36.28 11.49 28.97
N SER A 192 36.60 10.28 28.48
CA SER A 192 37.87 9.58 28.72
C SER A 192 38.86 9.65 27.56
N GLN A 193 38.59 10.43 26.50
CA GLN A 193 39.53 10.55 25.36
C GLN A 193 40.94 11.01 25.79
N LYS A 194 41.03 11.91 26.78
CA LYS A 194 42.32 12.37 27.32
C LYS A 194 43.06 11.25 28.07
N ASP A 195 42.33 10.47 28.87
CA ASP A 195 42.89 9.34 29.61
C ASP A 195 43.41 8.27 28.63
N TRP A 196 42.63 7.94 27.60
CA TRP A 196 43.05 7.05 26.52
C TRP A 196 44.38 7.49 25.90
N LEU A 197 44.46 8.74 25.40
CA LEU A 197 45.66 9.26 24.74
C LEU A 197 46.88 9.30 25.66
N SER A 198 46.69 9.46 26.98
CA SER A 198 47.78 9.49 27.95
C SER A 198 48.24 8.11 28.44
N SER A 199 47.42 7.06 28.26
CA SER A 199 47.65 5.76 28.89
C SER A 199 47.76 4.58 27.94
N TYR A 200 47.22 4.66 26.72
CA TYR A 200 47.11 3.49 25.82
C TYR A 200 48.47 2.81 25.54
N GLU A 201 49.55 3.60 25.42
CA GLU A 201 50.90 3.11 25.16
C GLU A 201 51.47 2.22 26.28
N THR A 202 50.89 2.31 27.48
CA THR A 202 51.38 1.63 28.69
C THR A 202 50.42 0.56 29.21
N LEU A 203 49.29 0.33 28.53
CA LEU A 203 48.32 -0.70 28.93
C LEU A 203 48.94 -2.10 28.88
N THR A 204 49.80 -2.35 27.91
CA THR A 204 50.61 -3.58 27.83
C THR A 204 51.99 -3.30 27.24
N THR A 205 52.89 -4.26 27.34
CA THR A 205 54.15 -4.24 26.58
C THR A 205 53.85 -4.41 25.08
N TYR A 206 54.78 -3.94 24.22
CA TYR A 206 54.71 -4.08 22.76
C TYR A 206 53.54 -3.35 22.06
N VAL A 207 53.10 -2.23 22.62
CA VAL A 207 52.24 -1.25 21.92
C VAL A 207 53.13 -0.32 21.10
N VAL A 208 52.72 0.02 19.87
CA VAL A 208 53.45 0.96 19.01
C VAL A 208 53.14 2.39 19.47
N PRO A 209 54.12 3.19 19.94
CA PRO A 209 53.88 4.56 20.37
C PRO A 209 53.39 5.44 19.23
N ARG A 210 52.54 6.42 19.54
CA ARG A 210 51.91 7.36 18.59
C ARG A 210 51.10 6.70 17.47
N SER A 211 50.71 5.43 17.62
CA SER A 211 49.86 4.70 16.66
C SER A 211 48.38 5.00 16.77
N SER A 212 47.91 5.62 17.87
CA SER A 212 46.48 5.85 18.06
C SER A 212 45.98 7.06 17.28
N LYS A 213 45.01 6.83 16.39
CA LYS A 213 44.37 7.85 15.55
C LYS A 213 42.86 7.81 15.76
N LYS A 214 42.24 8.98 15.95
CA LYS A 214 40.77 9.10 16.00
C LYS A 214 40.20 8.96 14.57
N LEU A 215 39.28 8.02 14.38
CA LEU A 215 38.61 7.79 13.09
C LEU A 215 37.25 8.49 13.04
N TYR A 216 36.47 8.39 14.12
CA TYR A 216 35.12 8.91 14.19
C TYR A 216 34.75 9.25 15.64
N GLU A 217 33.76 10.13 15.81
CA GLU A 217 33.19 10.47 17.11
C GLU A 217 31.67 10.60 16.97
N ASP A 218 30.91 9.90 17.82
CA ASP A 218 29.47 10.09 17.97
C ASP A 218 29.15 10.94 19.22
N ASN A 219 27.89 10.94 19.67
CA ASN A 219 27.49 11.75 20.82
C ASN A 219 28.12 11.26 22.15
N GLU A 220 28.44 9.98 22.27
CA GLU A 220 28.86 9.32 23.52
C GLU A 220 30.30 8.80 23.48
N TYR A 221 30.78 8.38 22.32
CA TYR A 221 32.04 7.67 22.14
C TYR A 221 32.88 8.24 21.00
N ALA A 222 34.19 7.95 21.05
CA ALA A 222 35.13 8.15 19.97
C ALA A 222 35.77 6.82 19.59
N LEU A 223 35.90 6.57 18.29
CA LEU A 223 36.56 5.41 17.72
C LEU A 223 38.02 5.75 17.43
N TYR A 224 38.93 4.99 18.02
CA TYR A 224 40.37 5.11 17.84
C TYR A 224 40.96 3.84 17.25
N THR A 225 42.04 3.97 16.49
CA THR A 225 42.94 2.85 16.19
C THR A 225 43.99 2.70 17.29
N VAL A 226 44.62 1.53 17.36
CA VAL A 226 45.88 1.31 18.08
C VAL A 226 46.61 0.15 17.43
N THR A 227 47.90 0.31 17.16
CA THR A 227 48.73 -0.76 16.57
C THR A 227 49.63 -1.36 17.65
N LEU A 228 49.67 -2.68 17.72
CA LEU A 228 50.47 -3.43 18.69
C LEU A 228 50.88 -4.79 18.11
N PHE A 229 51.77 -5.49 18.81
CA PHE A 229 52.13 -6.84 18.42
C PHE A 229 50.97 -7.81 18.64
N GLY A 230 50.69 -8.67 17.65
CA GLY A 230 49.55 -9.60 17.71
C GLY A 230 49.53 -10.49 18.95
N ARG A 231 50.71 -10.94 19.41
CA ARG A 231 50.86 -11.81 20.59
C ARG A 231 50.40 -11.18 21.93
N VAL A 232 50.24 -9.86 21.99
CA VAL A 232 49.77 -9.15 23.21
C VAL A 232 48.35 -8.60 23.07
N ALA A 233 47.65 -8.89 21.96
CA ALA A 233 46.33 -8.33 21.69
C ALA A 233 45.29 -8.65 22.78
N ASP A 234 45.27 -9.89 23.30
CA ASP A 234 44.31 -10.29 24.33
C ASP A 234 44.61 -9.66 25.71
N ASN A 235 45.90 -9.50 26.04
CA ASN A 235 46.30 -8.76 27.23
C ASN A 235 45.85 -7.30 27.11
N PHE A 236 46.03 -6.69 25.93
CA PHE A 236 45.63 -5.31 25.69
C PHE A 236 44.11 -5.15 25.79
N ARG A 237 43.32 -6.06 25.21
CA ARG A 237 41.86 -6.08 25.35
C ARG A 237 41.42 -6.12 26.82
N THR A 238 42.10 -6.93 27.63
CA THR A 238 41.80 -7.08 29.06
C THR A 238 42.10 -5.79 29.83
N SER A 239 43.31 -5.25 29.68
CA SER A 239 43.72 -4.00 30.36
C SER A 239 42.94 -2.78 29.90
N ALA A 240 42.57 -2.71 28.61
CA ALA A 240 41.70 -1.67 28.08
C ALA A 240 40.30 -1.74 28.72
N ARG A 241 39.73 -2.95 28.85
CA ARG A 241 38.41 -3.16 29.47
C ARG A 241 38.39 -2.76 30.94
N GLU A 242 39.45 -3.04 31.70
CA GLU A 242 39.59 -2.63 33.11
C GLU A 242 39.56 -1.11 33.29
N ARG A 243 39.98 -0.34 32.27
CA ARG A 243 39.89 1.12 32.24
C ARG A 243 38.60 1.66 31.61
N GLY A 244 37.65 0.77 31.28
CA GLY A 244 36.38 1.16 30.65
C GLY A 244 36.48 1.46 29.15
N PHE A 245 37.57 1.06 28.48
CA PHE A 245 37.69 1.13 27.02
C PHE A 245 37.24 -0.18 26.39
N GLN A 246 36.38 -0.11 25.38
CA GLN A 246 35.92 -1.30 24.68
C GLN A 246 36.75 -1.51 23.42
N ILE A 247 37.42 -2.66 23.30
CA ILE A 247 38.06 -3.05 22.04
C ILE A 247 37.07 -3.86 21.20
N ARG A 248 36.83 -3.42 19.97
CA ARG A 248 35.93 -4.07 19.01
C ARG A 248 36.73 -5.06 18.19
N ASP A 249 36.24 -6.30 18.10
CA ASP A 249 36.76 -7.26 17.16
C ASP A 249 36.36 -6.84 15.75
N PHE A 250 37.38 -6.58 14.94
CA PHE A 250 37.21 -6.10 13.57
C PHE A 250 38.32 -6.70 12.72
N GLU A 251 37.91 -7.45 11.71
CA GLU A 251 38.81 -7.96 10.68
C GLU A 251 38.53 -7.19 9.39
N TYR A 252 39.53 -6.47 8.91
CA TYR A 252 39.41 -5.73 7.66
C TYR A 252 39.52 -6.71 6.48
N SER A 253 38.41 -6.95 5.80
CA SER A 253 38.38 -7.62 4.49
C SER A 253 37.73 -6.70 3.47
N PRO A 254 38.49 -6.18 2.49
CA PRO A 254 37.93 -5.32 1.45
C PRO A 254 36.91 -6.07 0.59
N GLU A 255 37.09 -7.37 0.35
CA GLU A 255 36.15 -8.20 -0.39
C GLU A 255 34.80 -8.33 0.34
N ALA A 256 34.83 -8.55 1.66
CA ALA A 256 33.61 -8.65 2.46
C ALA A 256 32.88 -7.30 2.62
N GLN A 257 33.62 -6.18 2.62
CA GLN A 257 33.02 -4.84 2.63
C GLN A 257 32.35 -4.52 1.30
N GLU A 258 33.03 -4.75 0.19
CA GLU A 258 32.50 -4.51 -1.15
C GLU A 258 31.28 -5.40 -1.43
N SER A 259 31.33 -6.68 -1.05
CA SER A 259 30.19 -7.60 -1.17
C SER A 259 28.96 -7.12 -0.41
N ARG A 260 29.11 -6.68 0.86
CA ARG A 260 27.99 -6.12 1.66
C ARG A 260 27.44 -4.82 1.08
N LYS A 261 28.31 -3.98 0.52
CA LYS A 261 27.90 -2.74 -0.14
C LYS A 261 27.07 -3.04 -1.39
N GLN A 262 27.53 -3.97 -2.23
CA GLN A 262 26.79 -4.42 -3.42
C GLN A 262 25.44 -5.06 -3.05
N GLU A 263 25.40 -5.87 -1.99
CA GLU A 263 24.15 -6.46 -1.48
C GLU A 263 23.16 -5.38 -1.03
N LEU A 264 23.63 -4.36 -0.30
CA LEU A 264 22.81 -3.24 0.14
C LEU A 264 22.27 -2.43 -1.05
N GLU A 265 23.14 -2.07 -2.01
CA GLU A 265 22.75 -1.35 -3.23
C GLU A 265 21.71 -2.13 -4.02
N LYS A 266 21.91 -3.44 -4.17
CA LYS A 266 20.96 -4.34 -4.82
C LYS A 266 19.62 -4.37 -4.09
N LEU A 267 19.62 -4.52 -2.76
CA LEU A 267 18.38 -4.54 -1.99
C LEU A 267 17.60 -3.22 -2.09
N VAL A 268 18.30 -2.08 -2.09
CA VAL A 268 17.68 -0.76 -2.29
C VAL A 268 17.04 -0.67 -3.68
N GLN A 269 17.76 -1.09 -4.72
CA GLN A 269 17.24 -1.13 -6.08
C GLN A 269 16.02 -2.07 -6.21
N ASP A 270 16.09 -3.26 -5.61
CA ASP A 270 15.01 -4.23 -5.59
C ASP A 270 13.78 -3.67 -4.86
N GLN A 271 13.97 -2.96 -3.74
CA GLN A 271 12.89 -2.31 -3.00
C GLN A 271 12.17 -1.28 -3.87
N ASP A 272 12.91 -0.41 -4.56
CA ASP A 272 12.32 0.64 -5.40
C ASP A 272 11.62 0.07 -6.65
N SER A 273 12.21 -0.96 -7.26
CA SER A 273 11.64 -1.68 -8.38
C SER A 273 10.32 -2.36 -7.99
N LEU A 274 10.33 -3.15 -6.91
CA LEU A 274 9.14 -3.85 -6.41
C LEU A 274 8.06 -2.86 -5.97
N ARG A 275 8.43 -1.76 -5.30
CA ARG A 275 7.48 -0.71 -4.91
C ARG A 275 6.77 -0.13 -6.13
N SER A 276 7.53 0.25 -7.16
CA SER A 276 6.99 0.88 -8.36
C SER A 276 6.11 -0.09 -9.16
N SER A 277 6.55 -1.34 -9.29
CA SER A 277 5.78 -2.41 -9.94
C SER A 277 4.49 -2.74 -9.19
N LEU A 278 4.53 -2.84 -7.86
CA LEU A 278 3.37 -3.07 -7.02
C LEU A 278 2.38 -1.90 -7.11
N LEU A 279 2.86 -0.66 -7.03
CA LEU A 279 2.01 0.54 -7.14
C LEU A 279 1.29 0.59 -8.49
N GLN A 280 2.01 0.40 -9.60
CA GLN A 280 1.42 0.35 -10.93
C GLN A 280 0.35 -0.74 -11.05
N TRP A 281 0.66 -1.94 -10.55
CA TRP A 281 -0.28 -3.05 -10.54
C TRP A 281 -1.53 -2.74 -9.70
N CYS A 282 -1.37 -2.08 -8.54
CA CYS A 282 -2.49 -1.68 -7.71
C CYS A 282 -3.45 -0.72 -8.42
N TYR A 283 -2.96 0.26 -9.19
CA TYR A 283 -3.87 1.14 -9.97
C TYR A 283 -4.66 0.37 -11.02
N THR A 284 -4.00 -0.51 -11.79
CA THR A 284 -4.68 -1.34 -12.79
C THR A 284 -5.72 -2.25 -12.13
N SER A 285 -5.33 -2.94 -11.06
CA SER A 285 -6.22 -3.82 -10.29
C SER A 285 -7.39 -3.06 -9.65
N TYR A 286 -7.16 -1.83 -9.18
CA TYR A 286 -8.22 -0.98 -8.65
C TYR A 286 -9.26 -0.68 -9.73
N GLY A 287 -8.82 -0.28 -10.92
CA GLY A 287 -9.70 -0.02 -12.06
C GLY A 287 -10.53 -1.24 -12.44
N GLU A 288 -9.90 -2.41 -12.49
CA GLU A 288 -10.54 -3.69 -12.82
C GLU A 288 -11.59 -4.11 -11.78
N VAL A 289 -11.25 -4.01 -10.49
CA VAL A 289 -12.18 -4.31 -9.38
C VAL A 289 -13.32 -3.30 -9.36
N PHE A 290 -13.05 -2.01 -9.57
CA PHE A 290 -14.07 -0.97 -9.58
C PHE A 290 -15.04 -1.12 -10.75
N SER A 291 -14.52 -1.41 -11.96
CA SER A 291 -15.34 -1.73 -13.13
C SER A 291 -16.24 -2.93 -12.86
N SER A 292 -15.67 -4.01 -12.31
CA SER A 292 -16.43 -5.21 -11.94
C SER A 292 -17.49 -4.91 -10.88
N TRP A 293 -17.20 -4.03 -9.93
CA TRP A 293 -18.16 -3.62 -8.90
C TRP A 293 -19.34 -2.83 -9.50
N MET A 294 -19.09 -1.95 -10.48
CA MET A 294 -20.18 -1.23 -11.17
C MET A 294 -21.10 -2.19 -11.94
N HIS A 295 -20.55 -3.20 -12.62
CA HIS A 295 -21.34 -4.25 -13.28
C HIS A 295 -22.13 -5.09 -12.26
N PHE A 296 -21.50 -5.43 -11.13
CA PHE A 296 -22.18 -6.09 -10.03
C PHE A 296 -23.37 -5.27 -9.49
N CYS A 297 -23.19 -3.94 -9.32
CA CYS A 297 -24.27 -3.03 -8.92
C CYS A 297 -25.41 -2.99 -9.94
N ALA A 298 -25.10 -3.03 -11.25
CA ALA A 298 -26.10 -3.15 -12.31
C ALA A 298 -26.90 -4.45 -12.23
N VAL A 299 -26.23 -5.60 -12.05
CA VAL A 299 -26.91 -6.89 -11.83
C VAL A 299 -27.80 -6.84 -10.59
N ARG A 300 -27.30 -6.28 -9.49
CA ARG A 300 -28.05 -6.16 -8.24
C ARG A 300 -29.31 -5.31 -8.42
N ILE A 301 -29.19 -4.16 -9.06
CA ILE A 301 -30.34 -3.28 -9.33
C ILE A 301 -31.36 -3.98 -10.23
N PHE A 302 -30.89 -4.68 -11.27
CA PHE A 302 -31.75 -5.43 -12.18
C PHE A 302 -32.54 -6.52 -11.44
N ALA A 303 -31.86 -7.36 -10.65
CA ALA A 303 -32.49 -8.43 -9.88
C ALA A 303 -33.49 -7.89 -8.85
N GLU A 304 -33.09 -6.91 -8.04
CA GLU A 304 -33.94 -6.28 -7.02
C GLU A 304 -35.15 -5.56 -7.63
N SER A 305 -34.99 -4.94 -8.81
CA SER A 305 -36.10 -4.29 -9.51
C SER A 305 -37.13 -5.30 -9.99
N ILE A 306 -36.71 -6.48 -10.46
CA ILE A 306 -37.64 -7.56 -10.81
C ILE A 306 -38.36 -8.09 -9.57
N LEU A 307 -37.62 -8.34 -8.49
CA LEU A 307 -38.20 -8.86 -7.24
C LEU A 307 -39.20 -7.88 -6.61
N ARG A 308 -39.01 -6.56 -6.81
CA ARG A 308 -39.88 -5.51 -6.27
C ARG A 308 -41.02 -5.09 -7.18
N TYR A 309 -40.77 -4.99 -8.49
CA TYR A 309 -41.72 -4.43 -9.46
C TYR A 309 -42.36 -5.48 -10.36
N GLY A 310 -41.87 -6.72 -10.34
CA GLY A 310 -42.37 -7.81 -11.16
C GLY A 310 -41.82 -7.80 -12.60
N LEU A 311 -42.42 -8.66 -13.43
CA LEU A 311 -42.10 -8.80 -14.85
C LEU A 311 -43.19 -8.16 -15.73
N PRO A 312 -42.82 -7.61 -16.90
CA PRO A 312 -41.46 -7.43 -17.41
C PRO A 312 -40.64 -6.40 -16.61
N PRO A 313 -39.29 -6.47 -16.61
CA PRO A 313 -38.44 -5.53 -15.87
C PRO A 313 -38.58 -4.11 -16.45
N SER A 314 -39.49 -3.33 -15.85
CA SER A 314 -39.81 -1.97 -16.28
C SER A 314 -39.40 -0.99 -15.19
N PHE A 315 -38.15 -0.52 -15.25
CA PHE A 315 -37.60 0.40 -14.28
C PHE A 315 -36.61 1.38 -14.92
N LEU A 316 -36.36 2.48 -14.22
CA LEU A 316 -35.38 3.51 -14.56
C LEU A 316 -34.31 3.52 -13.47
N ALA A 317 -33.09 3.12 -13.82
CA ALA A 317 -31.95 3.22 -12.91
C ALA A 317 -31.22 4.56 -13.09
N CYS A 318 -30.87 5.19 -11.97
CA CYS A 318 -30.22 6.50 -11.94
C CYS A 318 -29.08 6.53 -10.94
N VAL A 319 -28.08 7.36 -11.21
CA VAL A 319 -27.05 7.77 -10.25
C VAL A 319 -27.32 9.20 -9.82
N LEU A 320 -27.29 9.47 -8.51
CA LEU A 320 -27.32 10.82 -7.96
C LEU A 320 -26.17 11.05 -6.98
N SER A 321 -25.69 12.29 -6.82
CA SER A 321 -24.77 12.66 -5.74
C SER A 321 -25.33 13.85 -4.95
N PRO A 322 -26.34 13.63 -4.09
CA PRO A 322 -26.91 14.72 -3.32
C PRO A 322 -25.88 15.29 -2.34
N SER A 323 -25.90 16.60 -2.15
CA SER A 323 -25.14 17.22 -1.06
C SER A 323 -25.66 16.72 0.29
N THR A 324 -24.81 16.74 1.32
CA THR A 324 -25.17 16.24 2.67
C THR A 324 -26.43 16.92 3.23
N LYS A 325 -26.67 18.20 2.87
CA LYS A 325 -27.87 18.94 3.26
C LYS A 325 -29.09 18.60 2.39
N GLY A 326 -28.87 18.25 1.12
CA GLY A 326 -29.91 17.91 0.14
C GLY A 326 -30.45 16.48 0.24
N GLU A 327 -29.75 15.55 0.93
CA GLU A 327 -30.11 14.12 1.01
C GLU A 327 -31.59 13.89 1.39
N LYS A 328 -32.10 14.59 2.41
CA LYS A 328 -33.49 14.44 2.87
C LYS A 328 -34.51 14.88 1.81
N LYS A 329 -34.23 15.97 1.09
CA LYS A 329 -35.12 16.50 0.05
C LYS A 329 -35.12 15.60 -1.17
N VAL A 330 -33.95 15.12 -1.60
CA VAL A 330 -33.82 14.17 -2.72
C VAL A 330 -34.53 12.87 -2.41
N ARG A 331 -34.39 12.32 -1.20
CA ARG A 331 -35.13 11.13 -0.77
C ARG A 331 -36.65 11.31 -0.87
N SER A 332 -37.18 12.43 -0.39
CA SER A 332 -38.62 12.74 -0.49
C SER A 332 -39.12 12.84 -1.94
N ILE A 333 -38.30 13.37 -2.86
CA ILE A 333 -38.62 13.41 -4.30
C ILE A 333 -38.70 11.99 -4.86
N LEU A 334 -37.71 11.15 -4.56
CA LEU A 334 -37.67 9.76 -5.01
C LEU A 334 -38.85 8.95 -4.47
N GLU A 335 -39.17 9.11 -3.18
CA GLU A 335 -40.34 8.50 -2.53
C GLU A 335 -41.64 8.94 -3.23
N GLY A 336 -41.83 10.23 -3.51
CA GLY A 336 -43.02 10.72 -4.22
C GLY A 336 -43.20 10.12 -5.61
N LEU A 337 -42.10 9.87 -6.33
CA LEU A 337 -42.14 9.21 -7.64
C LEU A 337 -42.47 7.70 -7.51
N CYS A 338 -42.03 7.06 -6.42
CA CYS A 338 -42.35 5.66 -6.11
C CYS A 338 -43.77 5.45 -5.54
N ASP A 339 -44.27 6.33 -4.68
CA ASP A 339 -45.53 6.14 -3.92
C ASP A 339 -46.79 6.39 -4.71
N SER A 340 -46.67 7.00 -5.90
CA SER A 340 -47.76 6.98 -6.87
C SER A 340 -48.25 5.55 -7.17
N THR A 341 -47.56 4.48 -6.72
CA THR A 341 -47.81 3.04 -7.01
C THR A 341 -48.95 2.43 -6.21
N ASN A 342 -49.39 3.12 -5.14
CA ASN A 342 -50.49 2.67 -4.29
C ASN A 342 -51.77 3.51 -4.44
N ARG A 343 -51.93 4.27 -5.54
CA ARG A 343 -53.16 5.00 -5.87
C ARG A 343 -53.70 4.64 -7.25
#